data_AF-A0A1H3E0P0-F1
#
_entry.id   AF-A0A1H3E0P0-F1
#
_cell.length_a   1.000
_cell.length_b   1.000
_cell.length_c   1.000
_cell.angle_alpha   90.00
_cell.angle_beta   90.00
_cell.angle_gamma   90.00
#
_symmetry.space_group_name_H-M   'P 1'
#
loop_
_entity.id
_entity.type
_entity.pdbx_description
1 polymer ?
#
loop_
_entity_poly.entity_id
_entity_poly.type
_entity_poly.pdbx_seq_one_letter_code
_entity_poly.pdbx_strand_id
1 'polypeptide(L)' 'MGIILWLIFFRKDNRISGFIDLGRGGIADIYQDIALAVRSFKNKFKTDKYIDLFFEYLGIEPDWERINYYILLDELF' A
#
# COMPACT_ATOMS: atom_id res chain seq x y z
N MET A 1 3.01 7.07 9.40
CA MET A 1 2.65 8.13 8.45
C MET A 1 2.08 7.40 7.24
N GLY A 2 0.75 7.38 7.13
CA GLY A 2 0.05 6.62 6.10
C GLY A 2 0.30 7.17 4.69
N ILE A 3 0.96 6.43 3.79
CA ILE A 3 1.09 6.76 2.36
C ILE A 3 0.30 5.76 1.51
N ILE A 4 -0.73 6.27 0.85
CA ILE A 4 -1.54 5.57 -0.14
C ILE A 4 -0.75 5.43 -1.45
N LEU A 5 -0.48 4.19 -1.88
CA LEU A 5 0.40 3.85 -3.01
C LEU A 5 0.00 4.36 -4.40
N TRP A 6 -1.17 5.00 -4.54
CA TRP A 6 -1.66 5.54 -5.82
C TRP A 6 -1.06 6.91 -6.20
N LEU A 7 -0.34 7.54 -5.29
CA LEU A 7 -0.04 8.98 -5.35
C LEU A 7 1.46 9.27 -5.28
N ILE A 8 2.26 8.30 -5.71
CA ILE A 8 3.71 8.34 -5.69
C ILE A 8 4.22 8.88 -7.03
N PHE A 9 5.00 9.95 -7.01
CA PHE A 9 5.75 10.41 -8.18
C PHE A 9 7.15 9.82 -8.20
N PHE A 10 7.60 9.44 -9.39
CA PHE A 10 8.96 8.99 -9.65
C PHE A 10 9.71 10.08 -10.40
N ARG A 11 10.95 10.33 -9.99
CA ARG A 11 11.88 11.17 -10.75
C ARG A 11 12.57 10.32 -11.83
N LYS A 12 13.22 10.99 -12.78
CA LYS A 12 13.94 10.41 -13.92
C LYS A 12 14.97 9.32 -13.55
N ASP A 13 15.41 9.25 -12.29
CA ASP A 13 16.31 8.24 -11.73
C ASP A 13 15.59 7.04 -11.09
N ASN A 14 14.30 6.84 -11.38
CA ASN A 14 13.44 5.79 -10.82
C ASN A 14 13.34 5.81 -9.29
N ARG A 15 13.65 6.94 -8.66
CA ARG A 15 13.45 7.14 -7.23
C ARG A 15 12.10 7.80 -6.98
N ILE A 16 11.47 7.41 -5.88
CA ILE A 16 10.31 8.13 -5.35
C ILE A 16 10.75 9.57 -5.05
N SER A 17 10.04 10.54 -5.61
CA SER A 17 10.34 11.96 -5.49
C SER A 17 9.28 12.76 -4.74
N GLY A 18 8.17 12.13 -4.37
CA GLY A 18 7.14 12.76 -3.55
C GLY A 18 5.82 12.00 -3.53
N PHE A 19 4.93 12.50 -2.68
CA PHE A 19 3.58 12.00 -2.47
C PHE A 19 2.59 13.16 -2.66
N ILE A 20 1.46 12.90 -3.31
CA ILE A 20 0.34 13.86 -3.41
C ILE A 20 -0.91 13.30 -2.75
N ASP A 21 -1.96 14.11 -2.69
CA ASP A 21 -3.27 13.76 -2.12
C ASP A 21 -3.14 13.18 -0.70
N LEU A 22 -2.49 14.00 0.14
CA LEU A 22 -2.20 13.71 1.54
C LEU A 22 -3.38 14.06 2.46
N GLY A 23 -4.60 14.18 1.94
CA GLY A 23 -5.78 14.55 2.73
C GLY A 23 -6.11 13.55 3.86
N ARG A 24 -5.67 12.30 3.70
CA ARG A 24 -5.77 11.22 4.71
C ARG A 24 -4.42 10.87 5.35
N GLY A 25 -3.40 11.70 5.14
CA GLY A 25 -2.07 11.52 5.71
C GLY A 25 -2.07 11.81 7.21
N GLY A 26 -1.48 10.92 8.01
CA GLY A 26 -1.43 11.08 9.46
C GLY A 26 -0.82 9.89 10.20
N ILE A 27 -1.00 9.89 11.53
CA ILE A 27 -0.68 8.74 12.39
C ILE A 27 -1.78 7.70 12.19
N ALA A 28 -1.39 6.50 11.78
CA ALA A 28 -2.28 5.37 11.55
C ALA A 28 -1.51 4.08 11.78
N ASP A 29 -2.24 2.96 11.89
CA ASP A 29 -1.66 1.63 11.84
C ASP A 29 -0.96 1.41 10.48
N ILE A 30 0.20 0.73 10.48
CA ILE A 30 0.99 0.48 9.27
C ILE A 30 0.23 -0.35 8.23
N TYR A 31 -0.71 -1.19 8.68
CA TYR A 31 -1.52 -2.02 7.80
C TYR A 31 -2.51 -1.22 6.97
N GLN A 32 -2.80 0.04 7.29
CA GLN A 32 -3.56 0.93 6.41
C GLN A 32 -2.87 1.06 5.04
N ASP A 33 -1.56 1.31 5.03
CA ASP A 33 -0.80 1.49 3.79
C ASP A 33 -0.54 0.16 3.09
N ILE A 34 -0.19 -0.88 3.87
CA ILE A 34 0.05 -2.23 3.35
C ILE A 34 -1.22 -2.76 2.67
N ALA A 35 -2.40 -2.56 3.27
CA ALA A 35 -3.67 -2.97 2.69
C ALA A 35 -3.93 -2.29 1.33
N LEU A 36 -3.69 -0.98 1.26
CA LEU A 36 -3.81 -0.23 0.01
C LEU A 36 -2.78 -0.69 -1.03
N ALA A 37 -1.57 -1.05 -0.61
CA ALA A 37 -0.54 -1.68 -1.45
C ALA A 37 -1.04 -2.96 -2.10
N VAL A 38 -1.48 -3.88 -1.25
CA VAL A 38 -1.93 -5.22 -1.62
C VAL A 38 -3.11 -5.12 -2.57
N ARG A 39 -4.12 -4.28 -2.26
CA ARG A 39 -5.27 -4.03 -3.14
C ARG A 39 -4.83 -3.52 -4.51
N SER A 40 -3.87 -2.59 -4.55
CA SER A 40 -3.34 -2.02 -5.80
C SER A 40 -2.64 -3.06 -6.65
N PHE A 41 -1.79 -3.89 -6.05
CA PHE A 41 -1.08 -4.96 -6.74
C PHE A 41 -2.03 -6.02 -7.28
N LYS A 42 -3.00 -6.48 -6.46
CA LYS A 42 -4.04 -7.41 -6.90
C LYS A 42 -4.82 -6.86 -8.08
N ASN A 43 -5.23 -5.59 -8.01
CA ASN A 43 -6.00 -4.96 -9.08
C ASN A 43 -5.21 -4.79 -10.37
N LYS A 44 -3.93 -4.41 -10.29
CA LYS A 44 -3.10 -4.10 -11.46
C LYS A 44 -2.47 -5.31 -12.13
N PHE A 45 -1.95 -6.25 -11.33
CA PHE A 45 -1.15 -7.36 -11.84
C PHE A 45 -1.92 -8.68 -11.91
N LYS A 46 -3.07 -8.79 -11.22
CA LYS A 46 -3.91 -10.01 -11.22
C LYS A 46 -3.13 -11.29 -10.86
N THR A 47 -2.10 -11.15 -10.02
CA THR A 47 -1.24 -12.24 -9.53
C THR A 47 -0.72 -11.91 -8.14
N ASP A 48 -0.54 -12.93 -7.31
CA ASP A 48 -0.02 -12.79 -5.94
C ASP A 48 1.51 -12.73 -5.88
N LYS A 49 2.23 -13.04 -6.96
CA LYS A 49 3.71 -13.03 -7.00
C LYS A 49 4.33 -11.72 -6.50
N TYR A 50 3.72 -10.58 -6.85
CA TYR A 50 4.24 -9.27 -6.44
C TYR A 50 3.88 -8.92 -5.00
N ILE A 51 2.89 -9.59 -4.42
CA ILE A 51 2.52 -9.46 -3.02
C ILE A 51 3.52 -10.21 -2.17
N ASP A 52 3.88 -11.44 -2.56
CA ASP A 52 4.92 -12.23 -1.88
C ASP A 52 6.25 -11.47 -1.88
N LEU A 53 6.67 -10.97 -3.04
CA LEU A 53 7.88 -10.16 -3.17
C LEU A 53 7.82 -8.89 -2.32
N PHE A 54 6.65 -8.25 -2.22
CA PHE A 54 6.48 -7.06 -1.40
C PHE A 54 6.69 -7.35 0.09
N PHE A 55 6.12 -8.44 0.61
CA PHE A 55 6.33 -8.85 2.00
C PHE A 55 7.77 -9.31 2.26
N GLU A 56 8.42 -9.97 1.29
CA GLU A 56 9.85 -10.30 1.35
C GLU A 56 10.71 -9.03 1.52
N TYR A 57 10.47 -7.99 0.72
CA TYR A 57 11.19 -6.72 0.85
C TYR A 57 10.89 -5.96 2.14
N LEU A 58 9.68 -6.08 2.68
CA LEU A 58 9.32 -5.47 3.96
C LEU A 58 9.93 -6.22 5.16
N GLY A 59 10.28 -7.50 4.99
CA GLY A 59 10.80 -8.34 6.06
C GLY A 59 9.77 -8.61 7.18
N ILE A 60 8.48 -8.60 6.85
CA ILE A 60 7.38 -8.85 7.78
C ILE A 60 6.45 -9.92 7.22
N GLU A 61 5.89 -10.74 8.11
CA GLU A 61 4.84 -11.70 7.75
C GLU A 61 3.49 -10.98 7.51
N PRO A 62 2.72 -11.38 6.49
CA PRO A 62 1.43 -10.76 6.20
C PRO A 62 0.38 -11.12 7.26
N ASP A 63 -0.19 -10.10 7.91
CA ASP A 63 -1.41 -10.22 8.72
C ASP A 63 -2.63 -10.01 7.82
N TRP A 64 -3.15 -11.12 7.28
CA TRP A 64 -4.28 -11.09 6.35
C TRP A 64 -5.58 -10.60 6.99
N GLU A 65 -5.74 -10.72 8.30
CA GLU A 65 -6.92 -10.20 8.99
C GLU A 65 -6.92 -8.67 8.95
N ARG A 66 -5.82 -8.04 9.35
CA ARG A 66 -5.66 -6.58 9.27
C ARG A 66 -5.70 -6.07 7.85
N ILE A 67 -5.04 -6.76 6.91
CA ILE A 67 -5.05 -6.37 5.49
C ILE A 67 -6.49 -6.33 4.97
N ASN A 68 -7.27 -7.39 5.20
CA ASN A 68 -8.66 -7.44 4.74
C ASN A 68 -9.53 -6.41 5.44
N TYR A 69 -9.33 -6.19 6.75
CA TYR A 69 -10.01 -5.14 7.50
C TYR A 69 -9.80 -3.76 6.88
N TYR A 70 -8.55 -3.37 6.61
CA TYR A 70 -8.24 -2.06 6.06
C TYR A 70 -8.62 -1.90 4.59
N ILE A 71 -8.62 -2.99 3.80
CA ILE A 71 -9.19 -2.99 2.45
C ILE A 71 -10.68 -2.66 2.51
N LEU A 72 -11.44 -3.36 3.38
CA LEU A 72 -12.89 -3.13 3.52
C LEU A 72 -13.20 -1.76 4.10
N LEU A 73 -12.40 -1.28 5.06
CA LEU A 73 -12.56 0.06 5.64
C LEU A 73 -12.42 1.15 4.57
N ASP A 74 -11.53 0.97 3.60
CA ASP A 74 -11.34 1.94 2.53
C ASP A 74 -12.52 2.01 1.55
N GLU A 75 -13.30 0.94 1.37
CA GLU A 75 -14.50 0.94 0.51
C GLU A 75 -15.65 1.82 1.06
N LEU A 76 -15.52 2.32 2.30
CA LEU A 76 -16.49 3.23 2.92
C LEU A 76 -16.19 4.72 2.65
N PHE A 77 -15.18 5.03 1.84
CA PHE A 77 -14.71 6.38 1.53
C PHE A 77 -14.38 6.54 0.04
#